data_AF-A0A800E8X0-F1
#
_entry.id   AF-A0A800E8X0-F1
#
_cell.length_a   1.000
_cell.length_b   1.000
_cell.length_c   1.000
_cell.angle_alpha   90.00
_cell.angle_beta   90.00
_cell.angle_gamma   90.00
#
_symmetry.space_group_name_H-M   'P 1'
#
loop_
_entity.id
_entity.type
_entity.pdbx_description
1 polymer ?
#
loop_
_entity_poly.entity_id
_entity_poly.type
_entity_poly.pdbx_seq_one_letter_code
_entity_poly.pdbx_strand_id
1 'polypeptide(L)' 'VARETPYSLIHINNMKNITEAGGIICPASPSFYSNPKTFEALAATVIDRVLTLSGLQNKAYSWGEKQ' A
#
# COMPACT_ATOMS: atom_id res chain seq x y z
N VAL A 1 3.43 -7.62 1.00
CA VAL A 1 2.19 -7.00 0.49
C VAL A 1 1.08 -8.04 0.51
N ALA A 2 0.04 -7.85 1.33
CA ALA A 2 -1.05 -8.83 1.45
C ALA A 2 -2.18 -8.53 0.44
N ARG A 3 -2.78 -9.56 -0.17
CA ARG A 3 -3.96 -9.41 -1.03
C ARG A 3 -5.00 -10.46 -0.65
N GLU A 4 -5.94 -10.08 0.20
CA GLU A 4 -7.08 -10.91 0.60
C GLU A 4 -8.25 -10.01 1.04
N THR A 5 -9.48 -10.47 0.85
CA THR A 5 -10.69 -9.88 1.44
C THR A 5 -11.86 -10.90 1.37
N PRO A 6 -12.58 -11.16 2.49
CA PRO A 6 -12.39 -10.60 3.82
C PRO A 6 -11.19 -11.23 4.56
N TYR A 7 -10.65 -10.52 5.54
CA TYR A 7 -9.65 -11.11 6.43
C TYR A 7 -10.33 -11.98 7.50
N SER A 8 -9.85 -13.22 7.64
CA SER A 8 -10.18 -14.05 8.80
C SER A 8 -9.47 -13.52 10.05
N LEU A 9 -9.93 -13.93 11.24
CA LEU A 9 -9.25 -13.58 12.50
C LEU A 9 -7.80 -14.09 12.53
N ILE A 10 -7.51 -15.22 11.87
CA ILE A 10 -6.15 -15.75 11.73
C ILE A 10 -5.27 -14.77 10.92
N HIS A 11 -5.79 -14.24 9.81
CA HIS A 11 -5.06 -13.24 9.02
C HIS A 11 -4.73 -12.00 9.86
N ILE A 12 -5.71 -11.51 10.62
CA ILE A 12 -5.55 -10.32 11.46
C ILE A 12 -4.51 -10.55 12.56
N ASN A 13 -4.56 -11.68 13.27
CA ASN A 13 -3.58 -12.01 14.32
C ASN A 13 -2.16 -12.11 13.75
N ASN A 14 -2.00 -12.71 12.57
CA ASN A 14 -0.69 -12.79 11.91
C ASN A 14 -0.18 -11.39 11.50
N MET A 15 -1.05 -10.56 10.91
CA MET A 15 -0.71 -9.17 10.56
C MET A 15 -0.34 -8.32 11.78
N LYS A 16 -1.04 -8.52 12.91
CA LYS A 16 -0.72 -7.90 14.20
C LYS A 16 0.68 -8.29 14.67
N ASN A 17 0.98 -9.59 14.73
CA ASN A 17 2.28 -10.08 15.22
C ASN A 17 3.45 -9.53 14.38
N ILE A 18 3.30 -9.46 13.06
CA ILE A 18 4.30 -8.86 12.17
C ILE A 18 4.49 -7.37 12.49
N THR A 19 3.39 -6.65 12.70
CA THR A 19 3.42 -5.22 13.05
C THR A 19 4.12 -4.98 14.38
N GLU A 20 3.84 -5.80 15.40
CA GLU A 20 4.51 -5.73 16.71
C GLU A 20 6.01 -6.02 16.62
N ALA A 21 6.44 -6.86 15.68
CA ALA A 21 7.85 -7.14 15.40
C ALA A 21 8.56 -6.05 14.57
N GLY A 22 7.87 -4.95 14.22
CA GLY A 22 8.41 -3.85 13.42
C GLY A 22 8.26 -4.02 11.90
N GLY A 23 7.58 -5.07 11.45
CA GLY A 23 7.21 -5.23 10.04
C GLY A 23 6.06 -4.31 9.64
N ILE A 24 6.02 -3.90 8.36
CA ILE A 24 4.96 -3.02 7.85
C ILE A 24 3.97 -3.84 7.02
N ILE A 25 2.69 -3.83 7.44
CA ILE A 25 1.59 -4.42 6.67
C ILE A 25 1.09 -3.41 5.64
N CYS A 26 1.53 -3.56 4.40
CA CYS A 26 1.04 -2.81 3.25
C CYS A 26 0.12 -3.71 2.40
N PRO A 27 -1.21 -3.67 2.54
CA PRO A 27 -2.12 -4.44 1.70
C PRO A 27 -2.15 -3.89 0.27
N ALA A 28 -2.47 -4.75 -0.70
CA ALA A 28 -2.71 -4.37 -2.09
C ALA A 28 -4.10 -3.74 -2.24
N SER A 29 -4.32 -2.63 -1.53
CA SER A 29 -5.55 -1.84 -1.54
C SER A 29 -5.26 -0.52 -2.24
N PRO A 30 -5.44 -0.43 -3.58
CA PRO A 30 -5.07 0.75 -4.34
C PRO A 30 -5.95 1.96 -4.01
N SER A 31 -5.39 3.15 -4.19
CA SER A 31 -6.04 4.44 -3.92
C SER A 31 -6.63 5.04 -5.21
N PHE A 32 -7.75 5.77 -5.06
CA PHE A 32 -8.39 6.50 -6.17
C PHE A 32 -8.17 8.01 -6.11
N TYR A 33 -7.40 8.52 -5.14
CA TYR A 33 -7.20 9.96 -4.96
C TYR A 33 -6.49 10.65 -6.13
N SER A 34 -5.66 9.90 -6.86
CA SER A 34 -4.99 10.37 -8.09
C SER A 34 -5.88 10.31 -9.34
N ASN A 35 -7.15 9.90 -9.22
CA ASN A 35 -8.08 9.69 -10.34
C ASN A 35 -7.46 8.88 -11.50
N PRO A 36 -6.94 7.66 -11.23
CA PRO A 36 -6.21 6.86 -12.21
C PRO A 36 -7.07 6.54 -13.43
N LYS A 37 -6.48 6.62 -14.62
CA LYS A 37 -7.17 6.37 -15.91
C LYS A 37 -6.96 4.96 -16.47
N THR A 38 -6.00 4.23 -15.92
CA THR A 38 -5.67 2.87 -16.34
C THR A 38 -5.47 1.98 -15.12
N PHE A 39 -5.54 0.65 -15.32
CA PHE A 39 -5.27 -0.31 -14.26
C PHE A 39 -3.81 -0.27 -13.80
N GLU A 40 -2.88 0.05 -14.70
CA GLU A 40 -1.47 0.25 -14.38
C GLU A 40 -1.30 1.46 -13.45
N ALA A 41 -1.98 2.57 -13.73
CA ALA A 41 -1.97 3.74 -12.87
C ALA A 41 -2.61 3.44 -11.49
N LEU A 42 -3.64 2.60 -11.45
CA LEU A 42 -4.24 2.16 -10.19
C LEU A 42 -3.29 1.27 -9.39
N ALA A 43 -2.66 0.27 -10.03
CA ALA A 43 -1.68 -0.63 -9.42
C ALA A 43 -0.43 0.13 -8.94
N ALA A 44 -0.01 1.15 -9.69
CA ALA A 44 1.11 2.01 -9.34
C ALA A 44 0.93 2.66 -7.97
N THR A 45 -0.29 2.96 -7.52
CA THR A 45 -0.51 3.53 -6.17
C THR A 45 -0.03 2.63 -5.04
N VAL A 46 -0.10 1.30 -5.21
CA VAL A 46 0.40 0.33 -4.23
C VAL A 46 1.91 0.18 -4.37
N ILE A 47 2.42 0.11 -5.62
CA ILE A 47 3.85 0.03 -5.90
C ILE A 47 4.58 1.23 -5.31
N ASP A 48 4.03 2.42 -5.54
CA ASP A 48 4.57 3.67 -5.03
C ASP A 48 4.63 3.68 -3.51
N ARG A 49 3.57 3.21 -2.85
CA ARG A 49 3.54 3.08 -1.39
C ARG A 49 4.64 2.14 -0.90
N VAL A 50 4.85 1.01 -1.56
CA VAL A 50 5.89 0.03 -1.20
C VAL A 50 7.28 0.63 -1.37
N LEU A 51 7.55 1.34 -2.47
CA LEU A 51 8.82 2.02 -2.72
C LEU A 51 9.10 3.10 -1.67
N THR A 52 8.10 3.92 -1.33
CA THR A 52 8.22 4.93 -0.28
C THR A 52 8.49 4.29 1.08
N LEU A 53 7.78 3.21 1.44
CA LEU A 53 7.98 2.50 2.71
C LEU A 53 9.33 1.78 2.80
N SER A 54 9.94 1.38 1.68
CA SER A 54 11.27 0.78 1.66
C SER A 54 12.42 1.81 1.67
N GLY A 55 12.09 3.11 1.66
CA GLY A 55 13.09 4.19 1.64
C GLY A 55 13.68 4.45 0.24
N LEU A 56 13.11 3.87 -0.81
CA LEU A 56 13.51 4.14 -2.19
C LEU A 56 12.83 5.41 -2.69
N GLN A 57 13.59 6.25 -3.39
CA GLN A 57 13.03 7.45 -4.01
C GLN A 57 12.23 7.08 -5.26
N ASN A 58 10.97 7.51 -5.31
CA ASN A 58 10.10 7.41 -6.47
C ASN A 58 9.26 8.68 -6.63
N LYS A 59 8.84 8.97 -7.86
CA LYS A 59 7.86 10.04 -8.13
C LYS A 59 6.46 9.49 -7.91
N ALA A 60 5.96 9.61 -6.68
CA ALA A 60 4.62 9.18 -6.29
C ALA A 60 3.65 10.37 -6.17
N TYR A 61 2.35 10.09 -6.25
CA TYR A 61 1.32 11.04 -5.85
C TYR A 61 1.43 11.32 -4.33
N SER A 62 1.62 12.59 -3.95
CA SER A 62 1.60 13.08 -2.57
C SER A 62 0.40 14.01 -2.35
N TRP A 63 -0.35 13.76 -1.28
CA TRP A 63 -1.52 14.58 -0.94
C TRP A 63 -1.06 15.99 -0.53
N GLY A 64 -1.60 17.02 -1.19
CA GLY A 64 -1.33 18.42 -0.86
C GLY A 64 -0.09 19.03 -1.53
N GLU A 65 0.68 18.25 -2.29
CA GLU A 65 1.74 18.78 -3.14
C GLU A 65 1.17 19.29 -4.47
N LYS A 66 1.65 20.46 -4.93
CA LYS A 66 1.41 20.89 -6.31
C LYS A 66 2.25 19.99 -7.22
N GLN A 67 1.57 19.23 -8.07
CA GLN A 67 2.20 18.43 -9.11
C GLN A 67 2.71 19.29 -10.26
#